data_AF-A0AB34Y9N9-F1
#
_entry.id   AF-A0AB34Y9N9-F1
#
_cell.length_a   1.000
_cell.length_b   1.000
_cell.length_c   1.000
_cell.angle_alpha   90.00
_cell.angle_beta   90.00
_cell.angle_gamma   90.00
#
_symmetry.space_group_name_H-M   'P 1'
#
loop_
_entity.id
_entity.type
_entity.pdbx_description
1 polymer ?
#
loop_
_entity_poly.entity_id
_entity_poly.type
_entity_poly.pdbx_seq_one_letter_code
_entity_poly.pdbx_strand_id
1 'polypeptide(L)' 'MIYPVQDSYGNRIGTIMPEDADNPEERWVAYAIHDQRKAFASWQAARDWIEERATSHDKK' A
#
# COMPACT_ATOMS: atom_id res chain seq x y z
N MET A 1 2.15 -5.75 -12.18
CA MET A 1 0.72 -5.69 -11.78
C MET A 1 0.56 -4.63 -10.70
N ILE A 2 -0.57 -3.92 -10.63
CA ILE A 2 -0.80 -2.86 -9.65
C ILE A 2 -2.08 -3.17 -8.88
N TYR A 3 -2.00 -3.13 -7.55
CA TYR A 3 -3.09 -3.43 -6.63
C TYR A 3 -3.50 -2.14 -5.90
N PRO A 4 -4.55 -1.43 -6.37
CA PRO A 4 -5.04 -0.25 -5.67
C PRO A 4 -5.63 -0.66 -4.32
N VAL A 5 -5.32 0.11 -3.28
CA VAL A 5 -5.91 -0.06 -1.94
C VAL A 5 -6.95 1.04 -1.75
N GLN A 6 -8.17 0.63 -1.40
CA GLN A 6 -9.30 1.50 -1.16
C GLN A 6 -9.76 1.37 0.29
N ASP A 7 -10.25 2.47 0.87
CA ASP A 7 -10.95 2.45 2.15
C ASP A 7 -12.38 1.89 2.00
N SER A 8 -13.08 1.79 3.12
CA SER A 8 -14.48 1.35 3.18
C SER A 8 -15.46 2.27 2.44
N TYR A 9 -15.04 3.48 2.08
CA TYR A 9 -15.83 4.47 1.35
C TYR A 9 -15.54 4.43 -0.17
N GLY A 10 -14.61 3.58 -0.60
CA GLY A 10 -14.17 3.48 -2.00
C GLY A 10 -13.12 4.52 -2.40
N ASN A 11 -12.61 5.32 -1.46
CA ASN A 11 -11.52 6.25 -1.73
C ASN A 11 -10.21 5.47 -1.83
N ARG A 12 -9.43 5.74 -2.88
CA ARG A 12 -8.10 5.17 -3.03
C ARG A 12 -7.16 5.78 -2.00
N ILE A 13 -6.76 4.98 -1.01
CA ILE A 13 -5.85 5.37 0.07
C ILE A 13 -4.38 5.01 -0.21
N GLY A 14 -4.14 4.16 -1.20
CA GLY A 14 -2.79 3.81 -1.62
C GLY A 14 -2.75 2.80 -2.74
N THR A 15 -1.57 2.26 -3.00
CA THR A 15 -1.32 1.31 -4.08
C THR A 15 -0.18 0.39 -3.73
N ILE A 16 -0.35 -0.89 -3.96
CA ILE A 16 0.68 -1.91 -3.75
C ILE A 16 1.10 -2.44 -5.11
N MET A 17 2.40 -2.59 -5.32
CA MET A 17 2.97 -3.23 -6.50
C MET A 17 4.10 -4.16 -6.07
N PRO A 18 4.35 -5.27 -6.79
CA PRO A 18 5.57 -6.04 -6.58
C PRO A 18 6.79 -5.16 -6.90
N GLU A 19 7.84 -5.26 -6.07
CA GLU A 19 9.12 -4.58 -6.29
C GLU A 19 9.84 -5.18 -7.50
N ASP A 20 9.81 -6.51 -7.56
CA ASP A 20 10.44 -7.28 -8.60
C ASP A 20 9.37 -7.86 -9.54
N ALA A 21 9.52 -7.60 -10.83
CA ALA A 21 8.59 -8.12 -11.84
C ALA A 21 8.82 -9.61 -12.13
N ASP A 22 10.05 -10.09 -11.91
CA ASP A 22 10.44 -11.48 -12.09
C ASP A 22 10.07 -12.31 -10.85
N ASN A 23 10.14 -11.72 -9.65
CA ASN A 23 9.78 -12.35 -8.37
C ASN A 23 8.71 -11.55 -7.58
N PRO A 24 7.45 -11.52 -8.05
CA PRO A 24 6.39 -10.68 -7.46
C PRO A 24 5.96 -11.07 -6.04
N GLU A 25 6.34 -12.26 -5.57
CA GLU A 25 6.01 -12.76 -4.23
C GLU A 25 7.07 -12.40 -3.17
N GLU A 26 8.29 -12.03 -3.59
CA GLU A 26 9.40 -11.80 -2.65
C GLU A 26 9.33 -10.42 -1.98
N ARG A 27 8.86 -9.40 -2.71
CA ARG A 27 8.81 -8.03 -2.20
C ARG A 27 7.66 -7.22 -2.79
N TRP A 28 6.98 -6.51 -1.91
CA TRP A 28 5.83 -5.67 -2.19
C TRP A 28 6.11 -4.24 -1.78
N VAL A 29 5.92 -3.29 -2.69
CA VAL A 29 6.06 -1.86 -2.45
C VAL A 29 4.67 -1.25 -2.27
N ALA A 30 4.42 -0.69 -1.09
CA ALA A 30 3.28 0.16 -0.84
C ALA A 30 3.59 1.62 -1.17
N TYR A 31 2.65 2.29 -1.82
CA TYR A 31 2.62 3.72 -2.09
C TYR A 31 1.39 4.31 -1.39
N ALA A 32 1.62 5.22 -0.44
CA ALA A 32 0.56 6.03 0.16
C ALA A 32 0.36 7.32 -0.65
N ILE A 33 -0.80 7.96 -0.51
CA ILE A 33 -1.18 9.19 -1.25
C ILE A 33 -0.15 10.34 -1.12
N HIS A 34 0.62 10.39 -0.03
CA HIS A 34 1.57 11.48 0.26
C HIS A 34 3.02 11.21 -0.20
N ASP A 35 3.22 10.58 -1.36
CA ASP A 35 4.56 10.23 -1.89
C ASP A 35 5.40 9.32 -0.98
N GLN A 36 4.78 8.72 0.03
CA GLN A 36 5.46 7.80 0.94
C GLN A 36 5.42 6.41 0.33
N ARG A 37 6.59 5.88 0.00
CA ARG A 37 6.75 4.49 -0.42
C ARG A 37 7.50 3.68 0.62
N LYS A 38 7.12 2.41 0.80
CA LYS A 38 7.83 1.47 1.67
C LYS A 38 7.71 0.05 1.13
N ALA A 39 8.81 -0.69 1.18
CA ALA A 39 8.88 -2.09 0.77
C ALA A 39 8.59 -3.01 1.96
N PHE A 40 7.92 -4.12 1.67
CA PHE A 40 7.45 -5.14 2.62
C PHE A 40 7.68 -6.53 2.02
N ALA A 41 7.93 -7.51 2.88
CA ALA A 41 8.07 -8.92 2.47
C ALA A 41 6.71 -9.60 2.21
N SER A 42 5.58 -8.91 2.46
CA SER A 42 4.24 -9.44 2.26
C SER A 42 3.27 -8.35 1.83
N TRP A 43 2.36 -8.70 0.92
CA TRP A 43 1.27 -7.83 0.48
C TRP A 43 0.37 -7.39 1.64
N GLN A 44 0.10 -8.28 2.60
CA GLN A 44 -0.73 -7.96 3.76
C GLN A 44 -0.07 -6.87 4.62
N ALA A 45 1.23 -6.98 4.89
CA ALA A 45 1.96 -5.97 5.65
C ALA A 45 2.00 -4.61 4.92
N ALA A 46 2.09 -4.64 3.58
CA ALA A 46 1.99 -3.45 2.75
C ALA A 46 0.60 -2.78 2.85
N ARG A 47 -0.46 -3.58 2.87
CA ARG A 47 -1.85 -3.11 3.03
C ARG A 47 -2.10 -2.51 4.41
N ASP A 48 -1.77 -3.25 5.46
CA ASP A 48 -2.00 -2.82 6.85
C ASP A 48 -1.32 -1.47 7.12
N TRP A 49 -0.11 -1.26 6.58
CA TRP A 49 0.59 0.01 6.68
C TRP A 49 -0.09 1.16 5.93
N ILE A 50 -0.67 0.91 4.75
CA ILE A 50 -1.45 1.92 4.01
C ILE A 50 -2.71 2.28 4.80
N GLU A 51 -3.41 1.30 5.36
CA GLU A 51 -4.61 1.51 6.16
C GLU A 51 -4.32 2.29 7.46
N GLU A 52 -3.22 1.97 8.16
CA GLU A 52 -2.76 2.73 9.35
C GLU A 52 -2.42 4.19 9.01
N ARG A 53 -1.77 4.42 7.86
CA ARG A 53 -1.46 5.76 7.36
C ARG A 53 -2.71 6.56 7.01
N ALA A 54 -3.68 5.94 6.35
CA ALA A 54 -4.92 6.58 5.96
C ALA A 54 -5.76 6.98 7.18
N THR A 55 -5.89 6.08 8.16
CA THR A 55 -6.60 6.35 9.43
C THR A 55 -5.91 7.41 10.29
N SER A 56 -4.58 7.50 10.24
CA SER A 56 -3.84 8.57 10.91
C SER A 56 -4.01 9.94 10.24
N HIS A 57 -4.32 9.98 8.94
CA HIS A 57 -4.51 11.22 8.19
C HIS A 57 -5.93 11.82 8.39
N ASP A 58 -6.94 10.96 8.57
CA ASP A 58 -8.34 11.37 8.79
C ASP A 58 -8.57 12.11 10.13
N LYS A 59 -7.60 12.07 11.05
CA LYS A 59 -7.70 12.70 12.39
C LYS A 59 -7.25 14.17 12.46
N LYS A 60 -7.21 14.92 11.36
CA LYS A 60 -6.75 16.33 11.35
C LYS A 60 -7.83 17.29 10.88
#